data_AF-A0A2K3JT93-F1
#
_entry.id   AF-A0A2K3JT93-F1
#
_cell.length_a   1.000
_cell.length_b   1.000
_cell.length_c   1.000
_cell.angle_alpha   90.00
_cell.angle_beta   90.00
_cell.angle_gamma   90.00
#
_symmetry.space_group_name_H-M   'P 1'
#
loop_
_entity.id
_entity.type
_entity.pdbx_description
1 polymer ?
#
loop_
_entity_poly.entity_id
_entity_poly.type
_entity_poly.pdbx_seq_one_letter_code
_entity_poly.pdbx_strand_id
1 'polypeptide(L)' 'RNHRGLRHYWGLRVRGQHTKTTGRRGKTVGVSKKR' A
#
# COMPACT_ATOMS: atom_id res chain seq x y z
N ARG A 1 3.54 14.08 7.15
CA ARG A 1 4.50 14.17 6.01
C ARG A 1 5.24 12.87 5.68
N ASN A 2 5.39 11.88 6.60
CA ASN A 2 6.20 10.66 6.35
C ASN A 2 5.47 9.45 5.71
N HIS A 3 4.23 9.62 5.23
CA HIS A 3 3.42 8.52 4.73
C HIS A 3 3.89 7.98 3.37
N ARG A 4 4.62 8.80 2.59
CA ARG A 4 5.13 8.42 1.26
C ARG A 4 6.23 7.35 1.36
N GLY A 5 7.15 7.48 2.32
CA GLY A 5 8.25 6.52 2.53
C GLY A 5 7.74 5.14 2.95
N LEU A 6 6.86 5.10 3.95
CA LEU A 6 6.25 3.83 4.42
C LEU A 6 5.44 3.14 3.33
N ARG A 7 4.73 3.90 2.48
CA ARG A 7 3.99 3.34 1.34
C ARG A 7 4.91 2.72 0.29
N HIS A 8 6.05 3.35 0.00
CA HIS A 8 7.05 2.73 -0.87
C HIS A 8 7.61 1.43 -0.29
N TYR A 9 7.91 1.41 1.01
CA TYR A 9 8.41 0.22 1.68
C TYR A 9 7.42 -0.96 1.60
N TRP A 10 6.12 -0.69 1.75
CA TRP A 10 5.07 -1.71 1.66
C TRP A 10 4.50 -1.94 0.25
N GLY A 11 5.04 -1.28 -0.78
CA GLY A 11 4.55 -1.40 -2.17
C GLY A 11 3.14 -0.83 -2.39
N LEU A 12 2.67 0.05 -1.51
CA LEU A 12 1.39 0.73 -1.61
C LEU A 12 1.48 1.98 -2.49
N ARG A 13 0.37 2.34 -3.16
CA ARG A 13 0.35 3.52 -4.04
C ARG A 13 0.50 4.83 -3.26
N VAL A 14 1.36 5.70 -3.76
CA VAL A 14 1.80 6.93 -3.07
C VAL A 14 0.96 8.17 -3.42
N ARG A 15 0.38 8.23 -4.62
CA ARG A 15 -0.36 9.40 -5.14
C ARG A 15 -1.81 9.46 -4.66
N GLY A 16 -2.08 9.43 -3.36
CA GLY A 16 -3.41 9.73 -2.81
C GLY A 16 -4.56 8.78 -3.22
N GLN A 17 -4.31 7.74 -4.02
CA GLN A 17 -5.33 6.73 -4.34
C GLN A 17 -5.75 5.98 -3.07
N HIS A 18 -7.04 5.67 -2.97
CA HIS A 18 -7.57 4.84 -1.91
C HIS A 18 -6.96 3.43 -1.98
N THR A 19 -6.43 2.96 -0.85
CA THR A 19 -5.74 1.66 -0.73
C THR A 19 -6.68 0.46 -0.76
N LYS A 20 -8.00 0.67 -0.70
CA LYS A 20 -9.02 -0.39 -0.69
C LYS A 20 -9.39 -0.89 -2.09
N THR A 21 -9.44 -0.01 -3.08
CA THR A 21 -10.02 -0.33 -4.40
C THR A 21 -8.99 -0.41 -5.52
N THR A 22 -7.74 0.00 -5.25
CA THR A 22 -6.66 0.00 -6.25
C THR A 22 -5.76 -1.22 -6.09
N GLY A 23 -5.17 -1.70 -7.20
CA GLY A 23 -4.23 -2.84 -7.17
C GLY A 23 -4.88 -4.23 -7.26
N ARG A 24 -6.10 -4.35 -7.80
CA ARG A 24 -6.81 -5.65 -7.95
C ARG A 24 -6.20 -6.62 -8.96
N ARG A 25 -5.21 -6.19 -9.74
CA ARG A 25 -4.48 -7.03 -10.70
C ARG A 25 -2.99 -6.99 -10.34
N GLY A 26 -2.41 -8.16 -10.07
CA GLY A 26 -1.01 -8.30 -9.63
C GLY A 26 -0.87 -8.95 -8.24
N LYS A 27 0.27 -8.72 -7.58
CA LYS A 27 0.56 -9.25 -6.24
C LYS A 27 -0.32 -8.60 -5.18
N THR A 28 -0.79 -9.39 -4.20
CA THR A 28 -1.56 -8.90 -3.05
C THR A 28 -0.72 -7.93 -2.22
N VAL A 29 -1.25 -6.73 -1.95
CA VAL A 29 -0.58 -5.66 -1.19
C VAL A 29 -1.36 -5.33 0.09
N GLY A 30 -0.66 -4.81 1.11
CA GLY A 30 -1.29 -4.27 2.32
C GLY A 30 -1.73 -5.28 3.38
N VAL A 31 -1.23 -6.52 3.32
CA VAL A 31 -1.53 -7.56 4.32
C VAL A 31 -0.35 -7.71 5.27
N SER A 32 -0.54 -7.46 6.56
CA SER A 32 0.45 -7.76 7.60
C SER A 32 -0.14 -8.74 8.61
N LYS A 33 0.58 -9.82 8.91
CA LYS A 33 0.25 -10.61 10.10
C LYS A 33 0.56 -9.78 11.34
N LYS A 34 -0.40 -9.65 12.24
CA LYS A 34 -0.13 -9.18 13.59
C LYS A 34 0.48 -10.36 14.36
N ARG A 35 1.59 -10.13 15.06
CA ARG A 35 2.11 -11.11 16.02
C ARG A 35 1.12 -11.28 17.17
#